data_AF-M3Y8G3-F1
#
_entry.id   AF-M3Y8G3-F1
#
_cell.length_a   1.000
_cell.length_b   1.000
_cell.length_c   1.000
_cell.angle_alpha   90.00
_cell.angle_beta   90.00
_cell.angle_gamma   90.00
#
_symmetry.space_group_name_H-M   'P 1'
#
loop_
_entity.id
_entity.type
_entity.pdbx_description
1 polymer ?
#
loop_
_entity_poly.entity_id
_entity_poly.type
_entity_poly.pdbx_seq_one_letter_code
_entity_poly.pdbx_strand_id
1 'polypeptide(L)'
;VSAPNRVMDLHKEAQTNSSITLRWKSPTDPHSQAYTYWVQWAAGEHPQGDHDPRGHQANQTRETNHTYYEVQALEPGTLYNFSVWAERSNVASSAQGLLESTAPSPVTITSCISISGGHGVVLNWSCPRGGYEAFELQVGGQQDSQNRLSCEKRVSVWGLWPAQSYPAIITTIWDGMRAPSASVTCRTENSGAIVGAIVGVTLFLIPVGLLIFFLKKRHEKSQREPAPRGLVFSFSEDILAEDFADHVRKNEKDSNFGFEEEYQQLALETYSQSQTVALAPENSAKNRYRNVLPYDWSRVPLKAIQEEPGSDYINASFMPGLENPQEFIATQGPLPQTVGDFWRLVWEQQSRTLVMLTNCVESGQVKCEHYWPLDAKPCTHGHLQVTLEGEEVLEDWTVRDLTLQHMQEQKTLPVRQFHYMTWPDHGVPHSTDPMLAFRKVLRQWLDQTTEGGPPIVHCSAGVGRTGTLIALDILLRQLDRDQRVGPFSYVQKMRESRPLMVQTEAQYVFLHHCILRFLQQSSRVPTDNGVAYENPLKDGWELGFPSSLMEEETGGSGC
;
A
#
# COMPACT_ATOMS: atom_id res chain seq x y z
N VAL A 1 1.25 5.14 -75.42
CA VAL A 1 2.28 4.66 -74.47
C VAL A 1 1.59 3.75 -73.49
N SER A 2 2.04 2.50 -73.31
CA SER A 2 1.49 1.57 -72.32
C SER A 2 1.97 1.94 -70.93
N ALA A 3 1.12 1.76 -69.90
CA ALA A 3 1.52 2.01 -68.52
C ALA A 3 2.70 1.12 -68.12
N PRO A 4 3.66 1.62 -67.32
CA PRO A 4 4.75 0.80 -66.80
C PRO A 4 4.21 -0.32 -65.89
N ASN A 5 4.94 -1.43 -65.81
CA ASN A 5 4.66 -2.45 -64.80
C ASN A 5 4.95 -1.88 -63.40
N ARG A 6 4.30 -2.44 -62.38
CA ARG A 6 4.56 -2.07 -60.97
C ARG A 6 6.03 -2.27 -60.60
N VAL A 7 6.53 -1.46 -59.67
CA VAL A 7 7.85 -1.68 -59.05
C VAL A 7 7.86 -3.03 -58.32
N MET A 8 9.02 -3.67 -58.28
CA MET A 8 9.18 -5.00 -57.68
C MET A 8 10.06 -4.91 -56.45
N ASP A 9 9.89 -5.82 -55.50
CA ASP A 9 10.81 -6.00 -54.37
C ASP A 9 10.98 -4.71 -53.52
N LEU A 10 9.88 -3.99 -53.26
CA LEU A 10 9.87 -2.83 -52.37
C LEU A 10 10.08 -3.30 -50.93
N HIS A 11 11.15 -2.83 -50.30
CA HIS A 11 11.49 -3.14 -48.91
C HIS A 11 12.22 -1.97 -48.25
N LYS A 12 12.25 -2.00 -46.92
CA LYS A 12 13.10 -1.13 -46.10
C LYS A 12 14.55 -1.60 -46.16
N GLU A 13 15.46 -0.70 -46.52
CA GLU A 13 16.90 -0.94 -46.50
C GLU A 13 17.56 -0.47 -45.19
N ALA A 14 17.17 0.70 -44.69
CA ALA A 14 17.70 1.27 -43.45
C ALA A 14 16.65 2.12 -42.73
N GLN A 15 16.83 2.33 -41.43
CA GLN A 15 15.86 3.02 -40.59
C GLN A 15 16.49 3.64 -39.36
N THR A 16 15.99 4.81 -39.01
CA THR A 16 16.33 5.56 -37.80
C THR A 16 15.03 5.95 -37.07
N ASN A 17 15.14 6.81 -36.05
CA ASN A 17 13.96 7.39 -35.40
C ASN A 17 13.32 8.53 -36.19
N SER A 18 13.92 8.96 -37.30
CA SER A 18 13.42 10.11 -38.10
C SER A 18 13.58 9.94 -39.61
N SER A 19 14.10 8.79 -40.06
CA SER A 19 14.19 8.45 -41.48
C SER A 19 14.00 6.97 -41.76
N ILE A 20 13.48 6.67 -42.95
CA ILE A 20 13.35 5.32 -43.50
C ILE A 20 13.85 5.34 -44.95
N THR A 21 14.81 4.48 -45.26
CA THR A 21 15.32 4.29 -46.61
C THR A 21 14.60 3.13 -47.27
N LEU A 22 13.89 3.43 -48.35
CA LEU A 22 13.18 2.46 -49.18
C LEU A 22 14.04 2.07 -50.38
N ARG A 23 13.98 0.80 -50.76
CA ARG A 23 14.64 0.28 -51.96
C ARG A 23 13.71 -0.63 -52.73
N TRP A 24 13.80 -0.58 -54.06
CA TRP A 24 13.01 -1.42 -54.97
C TRP A 24 13.82 -1.80 -56.21
N LYS A 25 13.27 -2.71 -57.00
CA LYS A 25 13.76 -3.07 -58.34
C LYS A 25 12.91 -2.40 -59.40
N SER A 26 13.57 -1.93 -60.46
CA SER A 26 12.90 -1.36 -61.63
C SER A 26 11.95 -2.39 -62.27
N PRO A 27 10.86 -1.96 -62.90
CA PRO A 27 9.98 -2.84 -63.65
C PRO A 27 10.75 -3.62 -64.75
N THR A 28 10.38 -4.87 -65.02
CA THR A 28 11.07 -5.80 -65.94
C THR A 28 10.81 -5.55 -67.43
N ASP A 29 10.50 -4.32 -67.83
CA ASP A 29 10.24 -3.99 -69.23
C ASP A 29 11.53 -3.55 -69.96
N PRO A 30 11.60 -3.63 -71.30
CA PRO A 30 12.82 -3.37 -72.08
C PRO A 30 13.29 -1.90 -72.09
N HIS A 31 12.69 -1.01 -71.29
CA HIS A 31 12.98 0.43 -71.25
C HIS A 31 13.37 0.95 -69.85
N SER A 32 13.96 0.10 -69.01
CA SER A 32 14.26 0.34 -67.58
C SER A 32 15.12 1.57 -67.23
N GLN A 33 15.68 2.28 -68.21
CA GLN A 33 16.59 3.42 -68.00
C GLN A 33 15.90 4.81 -68.01
N ALA A 34 14.56 4.88 -68.13
CA ALA A 34 13.85 6.17 -68.32
C ALA A 34 12.62 6.37 -67.40
N TYR A 35 12.62 5.80 -66.20
CA TYR A 35 11.53 5.96 -65.22
C TYR A 35 11.83 7.03 -64.18
N THR A 36 10.83 7.86 -63.89
CA THR A 36 10.75 8.65 -62.67
C THR A 36 9.88 7.88 -61.68
N TYR A 37 10.38 7.69 -60.46
CA TYR A 37 9.66 7.00 -59.40
C TYR A 37 9.07 8.03 -58.45
N TRP A 38 7.85 7.77 -58.01
CA TRP A 38 7.13 8.57 -57.04
C TRP A 38 7.00 7.79 -55.74
N VAL A 39 7.30 8.44 -54.64
CA VAL A 39 7.23 7.90 -53.28
C VAL A 39 6.25 8.75 -52.49
N GLN A 40 5.17 8.14 -52.02
CA GLN A 40 4.17 8.75 -51.15
C GLN A 40 4.22 8.10 -49.77
N TRP A 41 4.02 8.90 -48.72
CA TRP A 41 3.90 8.39 -47.36
C TRP A 41 2.89 9.17 -46.52
N ALA A 42 2.31 8.47 -45.56
CA ALA A 42 1.40 9.01 -44.56
C ALA A 42 1.59 8.29 -43.23
N ALA A 43 1.50 9.02 -42.12
CA ALA A 43 1.48 8.43 -40.79
C ALA A 43 0.16 7.67 -40.58
N GLY A 44 0.22 6.49 -39.97
CA GLY A 44 -0.95 5.75 -39.51
C GLY A 44 -1.61 6.40 -38.29
N GLU A 45 -2.86 6.03 -38.01
CA GLU A 45 -3.59 6.53 -36.83
C GLU A 45 -2.84 6.19 -35.53
N HIS A 46 -2.60 7.22 -34.71
CA HIS A 46 -1.98 7.08 -33.40
C HIS A 46 -2.98 6.53 -32.37
N PRO A 47 -2.59 5.58 -31.51
CA PRO A 47 -3.38 5.21 -30.32
C PRO A 47 -3.43 6.30 -29.22
N GLN A 48 -2.65 7.38 -29.36
CA GLN A 48 -2.51 8.47 -28.38
C GLN A 48 -3.22 9.74 -28.88
N GLY A 49 -4.55 9.77 -28.75
CA GLY A 49 -5.31 11.02 -28.76
C GLY A 49 -5.44 11.53 -27.33
N ASP A 50 -4.65 12.54 -26.94
CA ASP A 50 -5.10 13.62 -26.02
C ASP A 50 -4.05 14.70 -25.71
N HIS A 51 -2.79 14.60 -26.18
CA HIS A 51 -1.79 15.66 -25.95
C HIS A 51 -0.90 15.99 -27.16
N ASP A 52 -1.48 16.23 -28.34
CA ASP A 52 -0.93 17.22 -29.29
C ASP A 52 -1.98 17.67 -30.32
N PRO A 53 -2.49 18.92 -30.30
CA PRO A 53 -3.48 19.39 -31.26
C PRO A 53 -2.84 19.93 -32.56
N ARG A 54 -1.85 19.21 -33.12
CA ARG A 54 -1.22 19.59 -34.40
C ARG A 54 -1.23 18.46 -35.42
N GLY A 55 -2.33 18.44 -36.17
CA GLY A 55 -2.30 18.23 -37.61
C GLY A 55 -2.22 16.78 -38.08
N HIS A 56 -3.30 16.30 -38.67
CA HIS A 56 -3.24 15.25 -39.68
C HIS A 56 -2.11 15.58 -40.67
N GLN A 57 -1.02 14.83 -40.60
CA GLN A 57 0.12 15.03 -41.49
C GLN A 57 -0.37 14.67 -42.91
N ALA A 58 -0.58 15.70 -43.74
CA ALA A 58 -1.06 15.52 -45.11
C ALA A 58 -0.13 14.56 -45.87
N ASN A 59 -0.71 13.68 -46.69
CA ASN A 59 0.05 12.73 -47.51
C ASN A 59 1.18 13.47 -48.26
N GLN A 60 2.43 13.12 -47.95
CA GLN A 60 3.59 13.72 -48.58
C GLN A 60 3.99 12.89 -49.78
N THR A 61 4.49 13.53 -50.84
CA THR A 61 4.92 12.83 -52.05
C THR A 61 6.18 13.48 -52.62
N ARG A 62 7.11 12.66 -53.09
CA ARG A 62 8.38 13.08 -53.70
C ARG A 62 8.72 12.20 -54.90
N GLU A 63 9.48 12.77 -55.83
CA GLU A 63 9.98 12.06 -57.00
C GLU A 63 11.48 11.76 -56.89
N THR A 64 11.93 10.68 -57.54
CA THR A 64 13.34 10.30 -57.65
C THR A 64 13.58 9.52 -58.94
N ASN A 65 14.78 9.64 -59.51
CA ASN A 65 15.20 8.81 -60.65
C ASN A 65 16.01 7.58 -60.21
N HIS A 66 16.20 7.41 -58.90
CA HIS A 66 16.89 6.26 -58.32
C HIS A 66 15.90 5.19 -57.88
N THR A 67 16.36 3.94 -57.79
CA THR A 67 15.56 2.82 -57.26
C THR A 67 15.63 2.72 -55.73
N TYR A 68 15.93 3.84 -55.07
CA TYR A 68 15.92 4.00 -53.62
C TYR A 68 15.53 5.44 -53.28
N TYR A 69 15.00 5.64 -52.08
CA TYR A 69 14.68 6.96 -51.54
C TYR A 69 14.76 6.96 -50.02
N GLU A 70 15.44 7.95 -49.44
CA GLU A 70 15.43 8.17 -48.00
C GLU A 70 14.35 9.20 -47.66
N VAL A 71 13.31 8.74 -46.96
CA VAL A 71 12.29 9.62 -46.39
C VAL A 71 12.82 10.15 -45.06
N GLN A 72 12.97 11.46 -44.94
CA GLN A 72 13.52 12.13 -43.75
C GLN A 72 12.45 12.94 -43.01
N ALA A 73 12.78 13.43 -41.82
CA ALA A 73 11.90 14.23 -40.95
C ALA A 73 10.60 13.52 -40.56
N LEU A 74 10.66 12.19 -40.42
CA LEU A 74 9.58 11.37 -39.87
C LEU A 74 9.52 11.50 -38.34
N GLU A 75 8.34 11.29 -37.78
CA GLU A 75 8.12 11.28 -36.34
C GLU A 75 8.64 9.96 -35.74
N PRO A 76 9.32 9.99 -34.59
CA PRO A 76 9.77 8.78 -33.91
C PRO A 76 8.62 7.88 -33.46
N GLY A 77 8.86 6.57 -33.39
CA GLY A 77 7.88 5.60 -32.90
C GLY A 77 6.53 5.65 -33.63
N THR A 78 6.56 5.89 -34.94
CA THR A 78 5.35 6.10 -35.75
C THR A 78 5.32 5.12 -36.90
N LEU A 79 4.18 4.46 -37.09
CA LEU A 79 3.93 3.58 -38.23
C LEU A 79 3.59 4.41 -39.47
N TYR A 80 4.30 4.19 -40.58
CA TYR A 80 4.08 4.87 -41.84
C TYR A 80 3.64 3.90 -42.92
N ASN A 81 2.70 4.35 -43.76
CA ASN A 81 2.30 3.66 -44.98
C ASN A 81 2.97 4.31 -46.19
N PHE A 82 3.86 3.57 -46.85
CA PHE A 82 4.60 3.99 -48.03
C PHE A 82 3.97 3.40 -49.29
N SER A 83 3.91 4.20 -50.34
CA SER A 83 3.45 3.78 -51.67
C SER A 83 4.43 4.26 -52.73
N VAL A 84 4.92 3.32 -53.56
CA VAL A 84 5.88 3.62 -54.63
C VAL A 84 5.33 3.19 -55.98
N TRP A 85 5.40 4.08 -56.98
CA TRP A 85 5.03 3.76 -58.36
C TRP A 85 6.05 4.34 -59.35
N ALA A 86 6.12 3.76 -60.55
CA ALA A 86 6.94 4.25 -61.65
C ALA A 86 6.09 5.06 -62.63
N GLU A 87 6.64 6.12 -63.19
CA GLU A 87 5.99 6.95 -64.20
C GLU A 87 6.90 7.10 -65.43
N ARG A 88 6.28 7.04 -66.61
CA ARG A 88 6.94 7.36 -67.89
C ARG A 88 5.96 8.05 -68.82
N SER A 89 6.39 9.16 -69.41
CA SER A 89 5.58 9.94 -70.36
C SER A 89 4.18 10.28 -69.82
N ASN A 90 4.10 10.68 -68.55
CA ASN A 90 2.88 11.02 -67.80
C ASN A 90 1.88 9.86 -67.62
N VAL A 91 2.36 8.61 -67.68
CA VAL A 91 1.56 7.42 -67.37
C VAL A 91 2.19 6.69 -66.18
N ALA A 92 1.43 6.59 -65.09
CA ALA A 92 1.83 5.94 -63.85
C ALA A 92 1.52 4.43 -63.86
N SER A 93 2.37 3.64 -63.19
CA SER A 93 2.09 2.24 -62.84
C SER A 93 1.11 2.17 -61.67
N SER A 94 0.63 0.96 -61.34
CA SER A 94 0.04 0.73 -60.02
C SER A 94 1.08 0.93 -58.91
N ALA A 95 0.62 1.42 -57.76
CA ALA A 95 1.46 1.62 -56.59
C ALA A 95 1.70 0.32 -55.82
N GLN A 96 2.93 0.13 -55.35
CA GLN A 96 3.30 -0.93 -54.42
C GLN A 96 3.37 -0.35 -53.00
N GLY A 97 2.64 -0.95 -52.07
CA GLY A 97 2.57 -0.52 -50.67
C GLY A 97 3.59 -1.21 -49.77
N LEU A 98 4.03 -0.52 -48.71
CA LEU A 98 4.87 -1.05 -47.62
C LEU A 98 4.52 -0.33 -46.31
N LEU A 99 4.34 -1.08 -45.22
CA LEU A 99 4.12 -0.53 -43.87
C LEU A 99 5.39 -0.70 -43.03
N GLU A 100 5.94 0.39 -42.50
CA GLU A 100 7.14 0.38 -41.67
C GLU A 100 7.09 1.45 -40.58
N SER A 101 7.59 1.12 -39.39
CA SER A 101 7.59 2.00 -38.21
C SER A 101 8.95 2.65 -37.99
N THR A 102 9.04 3.95 -37.72
CA THR A 102 10.30 4.56 -37.25
C THR A 102 10.69 4.06 -35.86
N ALA A 103 11.99 4.03 -35.57
CA ALA A 103 12.46 3.65 -34.24
C ALA A 103 11.98 4.65 -33.16
N PRO A 104 11.78 4.22 -31.91
CA PRO A 104 11.38 5.13 -30.83
C PRO A 104 12.49 6.11 -30.46
N SER A 105 12.12 7.23 -29.84
CA SER A 105 13.09 8.15 -29.23
C SER A 105 13.67 7.59 -27.94
N PRO A 106 14.94 7.89 -27.61
CA PRO A 106 15.50 7.56 -26.30
C PRO A 106 14.85 8.41 -25.19
N VAL A 107 14.78 7.84 -23.98
CA VAL A 107 14.39 8.57 -22.76
C VAL A 107 15.53 9.43 -22.23
N THR A 108 15.20 10.36 -21.33
CA THR A 108 16.19 11.05 -20.50
C THR A 108 15.98 10.69 -19.04
N ILE A 109 16.98 10.10 -18.40
CA ILE A 109 16.93 9.79 -16.96
C ILE A 109 17.09 11.10 -16.19
N THR A 110 16.07 11.46 -15.42
CA THR A 110 15.96 12.76 -14.73
C THR A 110 16.51 12.70 -13.31
N SER A 111 16.40 11.55 -12.64
CA SER A 111 16.96 11.37 -11.29
C SER A 111 17.31 9.92 -11.01
N CYS A 112 18.35 9.71 -10.21
CA CYS A 112 18.61 8.45 -9.54
C CYS A 112 18.99 8.69 -8.07
N ILE A 113 18.22 8.15 -7.12
CA ILE A 113 18.36 8.44 -5.69
C ILE A 113 18.47 7.13 -4.90
N SER A 114 19.39 7.04 -3.94
CA SER A 114 19.52 5.86 -3.08
C SER A 114 18.36 5.75 -2.08
N ILE A 115 17.94 4.53 -1.77
CA ILE A 115 16.87 4.20 -0.81
C ILE A 115 17.27 3.02 0.07
N SER A 116 16.54 2.84 1.19
CA SER A 116 16.69 1.73 2.15
C SER A 116 18.12 1.51 2.65
N GLY A 117 18.75 2.58 3.15
CA GLY A 117 20.07 2.52 3.77
C GLY A 117 21.19 2.03 2.83
N GLY A 118 21.05 2.27 1.52
CA GLY A 118 22.03 1.87 0.51
C GLY A 118 21.74 0.56 -0.22
N HIS A 119 20.60 -0.11 0.01
CA HIS A 119 20.29 -1.40 -0.63
C HIS A 119 19.37 -1.30 -1.86
N GLY A 120 19.08 -0.08 -2.32
CA GLY A 120 18.30 0.15 -3.52
C GLY A 120 18.46 1.56 -4.07
N VAL A 121 17.89 1.76 -5.27
CA VAL A 121 17.83 3.06 -5.94
C VAL A 121 16.44 3.29 -6.53
N VAL A 122 16.01 4.55 -6.59
CA VAL A 122 14.82 4.99 -7.32
C VAL A 122 15.26 5.75 -8.56
N LEU A 123 14.73 5.36 -9.70
CA LEU A 123 14.93 6.02 -11.00
C LEU A 123 13.67 6.77 -11.41
N ASN A 124 13.88 7.89 -12.09
CA ASN A 124 12.82 8.64 -12.78
C ASN A 124 13.36 9.07 -14.16
N TRP A 125 12.51 9.10 -15.17
CA TRP A 125 12.86 9.50 -16.53
C TRP A 125 11.69 10.19 -17.24
N SER A 126 11.98 11.09 -18.17
CA SER A 126 10.96 11.77 -18.96
C SER A 126 10.33 10.83 -19.99
N CYS A 127 9.08 11.08 -20.37
CA CYS A 127 8.47 10.37 -21.49
C CYS A 127 9.19 10.75 -22.82
N PRO A 128 9.54 9.77 -23.67
CA PRO A 128 10.20 10.05 -24.95
C PRO A 128 9.20 10.61 -25.96
N ARG A 129 9.70 11.36 -26.96
CA ARG A 129 8.85 11.91 -28.04
C ARG A 129 8.44 10.81 -29.02
N GLY A 130 7.19 10.88 -29.49
CA GLY A 130 6.61 9.89 -30.41
C GLY A 130 6.07 8.66 -29.68
N GLY A 131 5.76 7.59 -30.43
CA GLY A 131 5.19 6.36 -29.86
C GLY A 131 6.20 5.52 -29.08
N TYR A 132 5.74 4.90 -27.99
CA TYR A 132 6.46 3.93 -27.18
C TYR A 132 5.48 3.00 -26.45
N GLU A 133 5.88 1.74 -26.21
CA GLU A 133 5.03 0.71 -25.59
C GLU A 133 5.55 0.25 -24.22
N ALA A 134 6.87 0.23 -24.05
CA ALA A 134 7.52 -0.25 -22.84
C ALA A 134 8.92 0.36 -22.67
N PHE A 135 9.48 0.18 -21.47
CA PHE A 135 10.86 0.51 -21.15
C PHE A 135 11.55 -0.72 -20.56
N GLU A 136 12.74 -1.04 -21.04
CA GLU A 136 13.58 -2.06 -20.42
C GLU A 136 14.62 -1.39 -19.54
N LEU A 137 14.62 -1.76 -18.27
CA LEU A 137 15.46 -1.20 -17.22
C LEU A 137 16.53 -2.21 -16.83
N GLN A 138 17.78 -1.77 -16.73
CA GLN A 138 18.89 -2.58 -16.24
C GLN A 138 19.71 -1.82 -15.20
N VAL A 139 19.84 -2.39 -13.99
CA VAL A 139 20.64 -1.81 -12.90
C VAL A 139 21.30 -2.94 -12.11
N GLY A 140 22.63 -2.87 -11.92
CA GLY A 140 23.35 -3.83 -11.07
C GLY A 140 23.24 -5.30 -11.51
N GLY A 141 23.04 -5.56 -12.80
CA GLY A 141 22.86 -6.90 -13.36
C GLY A 141 21.43 -7.43 -13.31
N GLN A 142 20.50 -6.71 -12.68
CA GLN A 142 19.06 -7.00 -12.76
C GLN A 142 18.47 -6.36 -14.01
N GLN A 143 17.53 -7.05 -14.66
CA GLN A 143 16.81 -6.59 -15.84
C GLN A 143 15.31 -6.68 -15.57
N ASP A 144 14.59 -5.61 -15.86
CA ASP A 144 13.16 -5.49 -15.60
C ASP A 144 12.44 -4.77 -16.75
N SER A 145 11.17 -5.08 -16.95
CA SER A 145 10.36 -4.51 -18.03
C SER A 145 9.22 -3.67 -17.46
N GLN A 146 9.18 -2.42 -17.86
CA GLN A 146 8.29 -1.39 -17.37
C GLN A 146 7.27 -1.01 -18.45
N ASN A 147 6.03 -0.79 -18.06
CA ASN A 147 4.98 -0.44 -19.01
C ASN A 147 5.07 1.03 -19.45
N ARG A 148 4.29 1.41 -20.47
CA ARG A 148 4.23 2.81 -20.97
C ARG A 148 3.87 3.87 -19.91
N LEU A 149 3.26 3.49 -18.79
CA LEU A 149 2.84 4.41 -17.73
C LEU A 149 3.95 4.72 -16.72
N SER A 150 5.14 4.13 -16.89
CA SER A 150 6.27 4.26 -15.96
C SER A 150 7.13 5.50 -16.20
N CYS A 151 7.03 6.18 -17.34
CA CYS A 151 7.70 7.47 -17.51
C CYS A 151 7.09 8.53 -16.58
N GLU A 152 7.92 9.45 -16.11
CA GLU A 152 7.63 10.48 -15.11
C GLU A 152 7.21 9.95 -13.72
N LYS A 153 7.31 8.63 -13.52
CA LYS A 153 7.08 7.97 -12.24
C LYS A 153 8.38 7.46 -11.63
N ARG A 154 8.34 7.27 -10.31
CA ARG A 154 9.43 6.71 -9.54
C ARG A 154 9.42 5.18 -9.65
N VAL A 155 10.48 4.59 -10.19
CA VAL A 155 10.66 3.15 -10.30
C VAL A 155 11.82 2.72 -9.41
N SER A 156 11.54 1.81 -8.47
CA SER A 156 12.51 1.37 -7.46
C SER A 156 13.17 0.06 -7.85
N VAL A 157 14.50 0.01 -7.73
CA VAL A 157 15.31 -1.20 -7.89
C VAL A 157 15.96 -1.56 -6.56
N TRP A 158 15.79 -2.81 -6.15
CA TRP A 158 16.15 -3.32 -4.82
C TRP A 158 17.22 -4.42 -4.88
N GLY A 159 17.85 -4.70 -3.75
CA GLY A 159 18.84 -5.78 -3.63
C GLY A 159 20.23 -5.40 -4.13
N LEU A 160 20.53 -4.10 -4.13
CA LEU A 160 21.86 -3.57 -4.45
C LEU A 160 22.74 -3.56 -3.20
N TRP A 161 24.05 -3.54 -3.38
CA TRP A 161 25.01 -3.43 -2.28
C TRP A 161 25.25 -1.95 -1.91
N PRO A 162 25.40 -1.62 -0.61
CA PRO A 162 25.67 -0.26 -0.16
C PRO A 162 27.08 0.22 -0.56
N ALA A 163 27.25 1.53 -0.61
CA ALA A 163 28.50 2.21 -1.01
C ALA A 163 29.06 1.80 -2.39
N GLN A 164 28.21 1.41 -3.33
CA GLN A 164 28.59 1.02 -4.69
C GLN A 164 28.00 1.95 -5.75
N SER A 165 28.58 1.90 -6.95
CA SER A 165 28.11 2.63 -8.12
C SER A 165 27.56 1.66 -9.15
N TYR A 166 26.32 1.86 -9.58
CA TYR A 166 25.63 1.03 -10.55
C TYR A 166 25.28 1.83 -11.80
N PRO A 167 25.66 1.37 -13.00
CA PRO A 167 25.11 1.93 -14.22
C PRO A 167 23.63 1.52 -14.30
N ALA A 168 22.75 2.52 -14.34
CA ALA A 168 21.35 2.35 -14.66
C ALA A 168 21.13 2.67 -16.13
N ILE A 169 20.59 1.70 -16.86
CA ILE A 169 20.38 1.78 -18.31
C ILE A 169 18.88 1.63 -18.57
N ILE A 170 18.32 2.54 -19.37
CA ILE A 170 16.91 2.49 -19.77
C ILE A 170 16.82 2.52 -21.29
N THR A 171 16.11 1.56 -21.85
CA THR A 171 15.91 1.41 -23.29
C THR A 171 14.42 1.51 -23.61
N THR A 172 14.06 2.42 -24.51
CA THR A 172 12.67 2.58 -24.99
C THR A 172 12.37 1.54 -26.06
N ILE A 173 11.19 0.96 -26.00
CA ILE A 173 10.71 -0.06 -26.94
C ILE A 173 9.46 0.45 -27.66
N TRP A 174 9.39 0.19 -28.96
CA TRP A 174 8.22 0.42 -29.81
C TRP A 174 8.24 -0.57 -30.98
N ASP A 175 7.15 -1.31 -31.19
CA ASP A 175 7.00 -2.24 -32.30
C ASP A 175 8.18 -3.23 -32.40
N GLY A 176 8.64 -3.71 -31.23
CA GLY A 176 9.80 -4.59 -31.10
C GLY A 176 11.17 -3.94 -31.35
N MET A 177 11.23 -2.67 -31.78
CA MET A 177 12.47 -1.92 -31.95
C MET A 177 12.93 -1.28 -30.65
N ARG A 178 14.26 -1.09 -30.53
CA ARG A 178 14.91 -0.53 -29.34
C ARG A 178 15.59 0.79 -29.69
N ALA A 179 15.31 1.83 -28.92
CA ALA A 179 16.05 3.10 -29.00
C ALA A 179 17.49 2.93 -28.49
N PRO A 180 18.40 3.86 -28.79
CA PRO A 180 19.66 3.98 -28.06
C PRO A 180 19.40 4.09 -26.55
N SER A 181 20.11 3.32 -25.75
CA SER A 181 19.87 3.28 -24.30
C SER A 181 20.37 4.56 -23.62
N ALA A 182 19.55 5.12 -22.73
CA ALA A 182 19.98 6.17 -21.81
C ALA A 182 20.69 5.54 -20.62
N SER A 183 21.78 6.15 -20.14
CA SER A 183 22.49 5.64 -18.97
C SER A 183 22.86 6.72 -17.97
N VAL A 184 22.78 6.39 -16.67
CA VAL A 184 23.27 7.22 -15.57
C VAL A 184 23.92 6.34 -14.52
N THR A 185 24.95 6.86 -13.84
CA THR A 185 25.56 6.14 -12.72
C THR A 185 24.85 6.49 -11.42
N CYS A 186 24.14 5.51 -10.86
CA CYS A 186 23.51 5.60 -9.54
C CYS A 186 24.50 5.23 -8.45
N ARG A 187 24.49 5.95 -7.33
CA ARG A 187 25.31 5.62 -6.15
C ARG A 187 24.44 5.22 -4.99
N THR A 188 24.76 4.10 -4.35
CA THR A 188 24.13 3.67 -3.10
C THR A 188 24.85 4.27 -1.90
N GLU A 189 24.10 4.69 -0.88
CA GLU A 189 24.65 5.26 0.35
C GLU A 189 25.43 4.24 1.19
N ASN A 190 26.29 4.72 2.09
CA ASN A 190 27.20 3.91 2.91
C ASN A 190 26.60 3.41 4.23
N SER A 191 25.36 3.81 4.55
CA SER A 191 24.67 3.50 5.80
C SER A 191 24.59 1.99 6.06
N GLY A 192 24.33 1.17 5.03
CA GLY A 192 24.32 -0.30 5.14
C GLY A 192 25.69 -0.96 5.35
N ALA A 193 26.77 -0.35 4.86
CA ALA A 193 28.13 -0.89 5.02
C ALA A 193 28.69 -0.65 6.43
N ILE A 194 28.29 0.46 7.07
CA ILE A 194 28.66 0.80 8.45
C ILE A 194 28.08 -0.23 9.44
N VAL A 195 26.81 -0.62 9.23
CA VAL A 195 26.14 -1.64 10.05
C VAL A 195 26.81 -3.02 9.89
N GLY A 196 27.17 -3.42 8.66
CA GLY A 196 27.84 -4.70 8.40
C GLY A 196 29.24 -4.80 9.00
N ALA A 197 30.02 -3.72 8.98
CA ALA A 197 31.35 -3.68 9.59
C ALA A 197 31.30 -3.78 11.13
N ILE A 198 30.32 -3.11 11.75
CA ILE A 198 30.11 -3.18 13.20
C ILE A 198 29.72 -4.62 13.60
N VAL A 199 28.79 -5.25 12.89
CA VAL A 199 28.38 -6.64 13.16
C VAL A 199 29.53 -7.63 12.97
N GLY A 200 30.37 -7.46 11.94
CA GLY A 200 31.54 -8.30 11.70
C GLY A 200 32.60 -8.21 12.81
N VAL A 201 32.87 -7.00 13.31
CA VAL A 201 33.78 -6.79 14.45
C VAL A 201 33.20 -7.40 15.72
N THR A 202 31.89 -7.22 15.98
CA THR A 202 31.23 -7.81 17.15
C THR A 202 31.23 -9.35 17.08
N LEU A 203 30.99 -9.97 15.92
CA LEU A 203 31.05 -11.43 15.73
C LEU A 203 32.46 -12.01 15.88
N PHE A 204 33.52 -11.23 15.64
CA PHE A 204 34.90 -11.66 15.90
C PHE A 204 35.31 -11.49 17.37
N LEU A 205 34.78 -10.48 18.05
CA LEU A 205 35.05 -10.20 19.46
C LEU A 205 34.29 -11.16 20.42
N ILE A 206 33.12 -11.67 20.03
CA ILE A 206 32.35 -12.64 20.83
C ILE A 206 33.14 -13.94 21.11
N PRO A 207 33.74 -14.65 20.14
CA PRO A 207 34.52 -15.86 20.41
C PRO A 207 35.83 -15.58 21.16
N VAL A 208 36.46 -14.42 20.95
CA VAL A 208 37.64 -14.00 21.74
C VAL A 208 37.25 -13.70 23.19
N GLY A 209 36.13 -13.00 23.40
CA GLY A 209 35.56 -12.75 24.72
C GLY A 209 35.13 -14.02 25.43
N LEU A 210 34.52 -14.97 24.69
CA LEU A 210 34.18 -16.30 25.20
C LEU A 210 35.43 -17.10 25.54
N LEU A 211 36.50 -17.05 24.74
CA LEU A 211 37.76 -17.73 25.03
C LEU A 211 38.42 -17.17 26.30
N ILE A 212 38.45 -15.85 26.46
CA ILE A 212 38.95 -15.18 27.68
C ILE A 212 38.06 -15.56 28.88
N PHE A 213 36.74 -15.59 28.70
CA PHE A 213 35.79 -16.03 29.73
C PHE A 213 35.99 -17.49 30.12
N PHE A 214 36.20 -18.41 29.17
CA PHE A 214 36.45 -19.83 29.45
C PHE A 214 37.81 -20.06 30.11
N LEU A 215 38.84 -19.31 29.72
CA LEU A 215 40.16 -19.34 30.38
C LEU A 215 40.08 -18.80 31.81
N LYS A 216 39.33 -17.72 32.04
CA LYS A 216 39.09 -17.14 33.37
C LYS A 216 38.24 -18.07 34.25
N LYS A 217 37.19 -18.68 33.69
CA LYS A 217 36.32 -19.67 34.35
C LYS A 217 37.04 -20.97 34.71
N ARG A 218 38.12 -21.32 33.99
CA ARG A 218 38.99 -22.45 34.35
C ARG A 218 39.88 -22.13 35.55
N HIS A 219 40.24 -20.86 35.74
CA HIS A 219 41.03 -20.39 36.87
C HIS A 219 40.18 -20.16 38.14
N GLU A 220 38.92 -19.77 37.99
CA GLU A 220 37.98 -19.57 39.12
C GLU A 220 37.41 -20.86 39.73
N LYS A 221 37.64 -22.03 39.11
CA LYS A 221 37.14 -23.33 39.61
C LYS A 221 37.83 -23.84 40.88
N SER A 222 38.77 -23.08 41.47
CA SER A 222 39.54 -23.47 42.65
C SER A 222 39.10 -22.84 43.98
N GLN A 223 38.11 -21.96 44.02
CA GLN A 223 37.64 -21.38 45.29
C GLN A 223 36.11 -21.36 45.31
N ARG A 224 35.52 -22.16 46.21
CA ARG A 224 34.08 -22.17 46.49
C ARG A 224 33.82 -21.33 47.74
N GLU A 225 32.98 -20.31 47.61
CA GLU A 225 32.17 -19.73 48.69
C GLU A 225 30.83 -19.21 48.13
N PRO A 226 29.79 -19.01 48.98
CA PRO A 226 28.40 -19.26 48.61
C PRO A 226 27.73 -18.13 47.80
N ALA A 227 26.66 -18.51 47.11
CA ALA A 227 25.93 -17.73 46.13
C ALA A 227 25.47 -16.34 46.60
N PRO A 228 25.61 -15.29 45.76
CA PRO A 228 24.73 -14.15 45.82
C PRO A 228 23.41 -14.50 45.13
N ARG A 229 22.33 -14.33 45.88
CA ARG A 229 20.96 -14.19 45.36
C ARG A 229 20.92 -12.95 44.45
N GLY A 230 20.16 -13.02 43.36
CA GLY A 230 19.64 -11.85 42.65
C GLY A 230 20.14 -11.66 41.23
N LEU A 231 19.71 -12.50 40.30
CA LEU A 231 19.30 -12.02 38.98
C LEU A 231 17.79 -11.92 39.03
N VAL A 232 17.33 -10.87 39.70
CA VAL A 232 15.96 -10.41 39.58
C VAL A 232 15.89 -9.83 38.18
N PHE A 233 15.38 -10.61 37.21
CA PHE A 233 14.73 -10.01 36.06
C PHE A 233 13.58 -9.20 36.65
N SER A 234 13.77 -7.88 36.73
CA SER A 234 12.70 -7.00 37.17
C SER A 234 11.59 -7.16 36.15
N PHE A 235 10.52 -7.85 36.54
CA PHE A 235 9.26 -7.71 35.84
C PHE A 235 8.96 -6.21 35.81
N SER A 236 8.62 -5.67 34.63
CA SER A 236 8.26 -4.26 34.53
C SER A 236 6.92 -4.11 35.25
N GLU A 237 6.97 -3.74 36.52
CA GLU A 237 5.80 -3.30 37.28
C GLU A 237 5.20 -2.08 36.58
N ASP A 238 3.87 -1.93 36.66
CA ASP A 238 3.20 -0.76 36.08
C ASP A 238 3.84 0.55 36.58
N ILE A 239 4.12 1.44 35.63
CA ILE A 239 4.84 2.70 35.85
C ILE A 239 3.85 3.70 36.45
N LEU A 240 4.24 4.38 37.53
CA LEU A 240 3.44 5.48 38.09
C LEU A 240 3.30 6.63 37.10
N ALA A 241 2.15 7.30 37.10
CA ALA A 241 1.87 8.44 36.23
C ALA A 241 2.94 9.54 36.34
N GLU A 242 3.41 9.82 37.55
CA GLU A 242 4.45 10.82 37.82
C GLU A 242 5.83 10.43 37.29
N ASP A 243 6.15 9.13 37.28
CA ASP A 243 7.43 8.59 36.81
C ASP A 243 7.45 8.34 35.29
N PHE A 244 6.28 8.38 34.63
CA PHE A 244 6.17 8.02 33.22
C PHE A 244 7.01 8.92 32.31
N ALA A 245 7.11 10.21 32.62
CA ALA A 245 7.94 11.14 31.85
C ALA A 245 9.44 10.81 31.97
N ASP A 246 9.90 10.36 33.13
CA ASP A 246 11.28 9.90 33.33
C ASP A 246 11.54 8.56 32.65
N HIS A 247 10.57 7.65 32.69
CA HIS A 247 10.62 6.39 31.95
C HIS A 247 10.82 6.63 30.44
N VAL A 248 10.01 7.49 29.82
CA VAL A 248 10.16 7.83 28.39
C VAL A 248 11.53 8.46 28.12
N ARG A 249 11.94 9.48 28.89
CA ARG A 249 13.26 10.11 28.73
C ARG A 249 14.41 9.13 28.86
N LYS A 250 14.30 8.13 29.74
CA LYS A 250 15.33 7.10 29.92
C LYS A 250 15.40 6.20 28.69
N ASN A 251 14.25 5.76 28.19
CA ASN A 251 14.18 4.82 27.07
C ASN A 251 14.52 5.44 25.71
N GLU A 252 14.34 6.76 25.55
CA GLU A 252 14.77 7.51 24.35
C GLU A 252 16.29 7.72 24.24
N LYS A 253 17.05 7.53 25.34
CA LYS A 253 18.51 7.69 25.32
C LYS A 253 19.15 6.72 24.32
N ASP A 254 20.32 7.13 23.83
CA ASP A 254 21.16 6.33 22.94
C ASP A 254 20.40 5.83 21.70
N SER A 255 19.56 6.70 21.11
CA SER A 255 18.72 6.40 19.94
C SER A 255 17.64 5.34 20.21
N ASN A 256 16.84 5.54 21.26
CA ASN A 256 15.76 4.65 21.68
C ASN A 256 16.21 3.27 22.18
N PHE A 257 17.45 3.12 22.67
CA PHE A 257 17.99 1.82 23.08
C PHE A 257 17.12 1.10 24.11
N GLY A 258 16.55 1.84 25.08
CA GLY A 258 15.68 1.24 26.10
C GLY A 258 14.35 0.74 25.51
N PHE A 259 13.77 1.48 24.55
CA PHE A 259 12.58 1.02 23.85
C PHE A 259 12.86 -0.16 22.93
N GLU A 260 14.03 -0.18 22.26
CA GLU A 260 14.47 -1.33 21.47
C GLU A 260 14.59 -2.57 22.36
N GLU A 261 15.23 -2.46 23.54
CA GLU A 261 15.38 -3.57 24.48
C GLU A 261 14.03 -4.10 24.97
N GLU A 262 13.12 -3.23 25.41
CA GLU A 262 11.76 -3.64 25.80
C GLU A 262 11.01 -4.29 24.63
N TYR A 263 11.05 -3.68 23.44
CA TYR A 263 10.32 -4.20 22.29
C TYR A 263 10.87 -5.55 21.80
N GLN A 264 12.19 -5.76 21.86
CA GLN A 264 12.81 -7.05 21.53
C GLN A 264 12.38 -8.16 22.51
N GLN A 265 12.17 -7.85 23.79
CA GLN A 265 11.67 -8.84 24.75
C GLN A 265 10.27 -9.33 24.38
N LEU A 266 9.39 -8.45 23.89
CA LEU A 266 8.06 -8.83 23.35
C LEU A 266 8.15 -9.76 22.13
N ALA A 267 9.30 -9.82 21.44
CA ALA A 267 9.53 -10.69 20.29
C ALA A 267 10.14 -12.05 20.68
N LEU A 268 10.89 -12.11 21.79
CA LEU A 268 11.49 -13.34 22.30
C LEU A 268 10.45 -14.29 22.93
N GLU A 269 9.32 -13.73 23.37
CA GLU A 269 8.21 -14.49 23.91
C GLU A 269 7.44 -15.19 22.77
N THR A 270 7.96 -16.33 22.35
CA THR A 270 7.30 -17.18 21.36
C THR A 270 6.10 -17.88 22.01
N TYR A 271 4.93 -17.26 21.90
CA TYR A 271 3.67 -17.91 22.24
C TYR A 271 3.40 -19.04 21.23
N SER A 272 3.76 -20.26 21.61
CA SER A 272 3.50 -21.49 20.85
C SER A 272 2.01 -21.86 20.94
N GLN A 273 1.16 -20.98 20.44
CA GLN A 273 -0.29 -21.18 20.46
C GLN A 273 -0.78 -21.75 19.14
N SER A 274 -1.82 -22.59 19.24
CA SER A 274 -2.40 -23.28 18.10
C SER A 274 -3.06 -22.29 17.13
N GLN A 275 -2.85 -22.49 15.82
CA GLN A 275 -3.45 -21.72 14.71
C GLN A 275 -4.02 -22.66 13.65
N THR A 276 -4.42 -23.86 14.07
CA THR A 276 -4.81 -24.96 13.18
C THR A 276 -6.01 -24.63 12.31
N VAL A 277 -6.98 -23.88 12.84
CA VAL A 277 -8.19 -23.49 12.09
C VAL A 277 -7.82 -22.50 10.99
N ALA A 278 -6.98 -21.52 11.31
CA ALA A 278 -6.50 -20.52 10.34
C ALA A 278 -5.61 -21.13 9.24
N LEU A 279 -4.88 -22.20 9.57
CA LEU A 279 -4.01 -22.95 8.66
C LEU A 279 -4.75 -24.00 7.83
N ALA A 280 -6.03 -24.29 8.13
CA ALA A 280 -6.80 -25.27 7.38
C ALA A 280 -6.88 -24.88 5.88
N PRO A 281 -6.78 -25.84 4.94
CA PRO A 281 -6.76 -25.55 3.50
C PRO A 281 -7.92 -24.65 3.04
N GLU A 282 -9.14 -24.92 3.52
CA GLU A 282 -10.37 -24.17 3.24
C GLU A 282 -10.33 -22.71 3.73
N ASN A 283 -9.50 -22.41 4.74
CA ASN A 283 -9.41 -21.09 5.37
C ASN A 283 -8.20 -20.28 4.89
N SER A 284 -7.22 -20.93 4.26
CA SER A 284 -5.97 -20.31 3.84
C SER A 284 -6.17 -19.07 2.94
N ALA A 285 -7.15 -19.11 2.05
CA ALA A 285 -7.50 -18.01 1.14
C ALA A 285 -8.29 -16.87 1.81
N LYS A 286 -8.77 -17.05 3.05
CA LYS A 286 -9.45 -16.03 3.84
C LYS A 286 -8.47 -15.15 4.64
N ASN A 287 -7.17 -15.47 4.61
CA ASN A 287 -6.11 -14.73 5.30
C ASN A 287 -5.41 -13.75 4.35
N ARG A 288 -5.42 -12.45 4.69
CA ARG A 288 -4.72 -11.42 3.91
C ARG A 288 -3.21 -11.61 3.94
N TYR A 289 -2.67 -12.07 5.07
CA TYR A 289 -1.25 -12.33 5.26
C TYR A 289 -1.03 -13.71 5.86
N ARG A 290 -0.12 -14.48 5.26
CA ARG A 290 0.21 -15.86 5.71
C ARG A 290 0.84 -15.91 7.10
N ASN A 291 1.47 -14.82 7.53
CA ASN A 291 2.16 -14.70 8.81
C ASN A 291 1.32 -13.99 9.89
N VAL A 292 0.05 -13.66 9.61
CA VAL A 292 -0.84 -13.01 10.57
C VAL A 292 -2.13 -13.82 10.69
N LEU A 293 -2.08 -14.82 11.57
CA LEU A 293 -3.17 -15.78 11.76
C LEU A 293 -3.71 -15.68 13.19
N PRO A 294 -5.03 -15.71 13.41
CA PRO A 294 -5.59 -15.72 14.75
C PRO A 294 -5.21 -17.03 15.48
N TYR A 295 -5.02 -16.96 16.79
CA TYR A 295 -4.90 -18.15 17.61
C TYR A 295 -6.26 -18.84 17.77
N ASP A 296 -6.26 -20.17 17.83
CA ASP A 296 -7.47 -20.97 17.85
C ASP A 296 -8.35 -20.69 19.10
N TRP A 297 -7.74 -20.36 20.25
CA TRP A 297 -8.47 -20.14 21.50
C TRP A 297 -9.16 -18.77 21.57
N SER A 298 -8.60 -17.76 20.90
CA SER A 298 -9.07 -16.37 20.93
C SER A 298 -9.76 -15.95 19.64
N ARG A 299 -9.77 -16.80 18.61
CA ARG A 299 -10.45 -16.49 17.34
C ARG A 299 -11.92 -16.20 17.57
N VAL A 300 -12.52 -15.38 16.71
CA VAL A 300 -13.97 -15.18 16.70
C VAL A 300 -14.60 -16.22 15.77
N PRO A 301 -15.40 -17.18 16.27
CA PRO A 301 -16.12 -18.12 15.41
C PRO A 301 -17.37 -17.46 14.83
N LEU A 302 -17.66 -17.74 13.56
CA LEU A 302 -18.97 -17.48 12.95
C LEU A 302 -19.86 -18.72 13.06
N LYS A 303 -21.18 -18.55 12.97
CA LYS A 303 -22.13 -19.65 12.87
C LYS A 303 -21.85 -20.44 11.59
N ALA A 304 -21.52 -21.72 11.71
CA ALA A 304 -21.25 -22.57 10.56
C ALA A 304 -22.47 -22.64 9.62
N ILE A 305 -22.23 -22.49 8.32
CA ILE A 305 -23.21 -22.67 7.26
C ILE A 305 -23.13 -24.14 6.81
N GLN A 306 -24.29 -24.79 6.72
CA GLN A 306 -24.38 -26.18 6.33
C GLN A 306 -23.81 -26.36 4.92
N GLU A 307 -23.02 -27.42 4.70
CA GLU A 307 -22.39 -27.75 3.41
C GLU A 307 -21.30 -26.75 2.93
N GLU A 308 -20.89 -25.78 3.76
CA GLU A 308 -19.80 -24.85 3.46
C GLU A 308 -18.64 -25.02 4.47
N PRO A 309 -17.62 -25.84 4.16
CA PRO A 309 -16.42 -25.97 5.00
C PRO A 309 -15.70 -24.64 5.19
N GLY A 310 -15.24 -24.36 6.42
CA GLY A 310 -14.57 -23.11 6.77
C GLY A 310 -15.49 -21.88 6.87
N SER A 311 -16.80 -22.06 6.81
CA SER A 311 -17.79 -20.97 6.97
C SER A 311 -17.87 -20.41 8.40
N ASP A 312 -17.32 -21.12 9.40
CA ASP A 312 -17.17 -20.65 10.79
C ASP A 312 -15.91 -19.79 11.00
N TYR A 313 -15.06 -19.67 9.98
CA TYR A 313 -13.78 -19.00 10.08
C TYR A 313 -13.81 -17.59 9.52
N ILE A 314 -13.30 -16.66 10.32
CA ILE A 314 -12.85 -15.34 9.92
C ILE A 314 -11.53 -15.02 10.64
N ASN A 315 -10.63 -14.28 9.97
CA ASN A 315 -9.38 -13.84 10.59
C ASN A 315 -9.64 -12.68 11.56
N ALA A 316 -10.11 -13.03 12.75
CA ALA A 316 -10.42 -12.11 13.84
C ALA A 316 -10.11 -12.77 15.18
N SER A 317 -9.73 -11.97 16.17
CA SER A 317 -9.47 -12.42 17.54
C SER A 317 -10.17 -11.50 18.53
N PHE A 318 -10.75 -12.05 19.58
CA PHE A 318 -11.13 -11.27 20.75
C PHE A 318 -9.88 -10.70 21.42
N MET A 319 -9.96 -9.45 21.86
CA MET A 319 -8.89 -8.76 22.56
C MET A 319 -9.30 -8.41 23.99
N PRO A 320 -8.41 -8.61 24.96
CA PRO A 320 -8.71 -8.36 26.34
C PRO A 320 -8.77 -6.87 26.61
N GLY A 321 -9.64 -6.51 27.54
CA GLY A 321 -9.74 -5.22 28.16
C GLY A 321 -9.01 -5.15 29.51
N LEU A 322 -9.39 -4.14 30.32
CA LEU A 322 -8.99 -4.06 31.72
C LEU A 322 -9.66 -5.15 32.56
N GLU A 323 -10.96 -5.34 32.37
CA GLU A 323 -11.78 -6.28 33.16
C GLU A 323 -12.44 -7.34 32.28
N ASN A 324 -12.90 -6.96 31.09
CA ASN A 324 -13.54 -7.88 30.14
C ASN A 324 -12.46 -8.57 29.28
N PRO A 325 -12.31 -9.91 29.27
CA PRO A 325 -11.33 -10.60 28.43
C PRO A 325 -11.63 -10.55 26.92
N GLN A 326 -12.80 -10.07 26.52
CA GLN A 326 -13.27 -9.96 25.13
C GLN A 326 -13.86 -8.57 24.86
N GLU A 327 -13.16 -7.51 25.27
CA GLU A 327 -13.66 -6.13 25.17
C GLU A 327 -13.67 -5.62 23.72
N PHE A 328 -12.72 -6.04 22.90
CA PHE A 328 -12.64 -5.66 21.48
C PHE A 328 -12.54 -6.90 20.59
N ILE A 329 -12.79 -6.72 19.30
CA ILE A 329 -12.42 -7.68 18.26
C ILE A 329 -11.36 -7.03 17.36
N ALA A 330 -10.18 -7.63 17.26
CA ALA A 330 -9.17 -7.25 16.28
C ALA A 330 -9.27 -8.15 15.05
N THR A 331 -9.44 -7.56 13.86
CA THR A 331 -9.55 -8.32 12.60
C THR A 331 -8.73 -7.69 11.48
N GLN A 332 -8.43 -8.46 10.44
CA GLN A 332 -7.79 -7.94 9.23
C GLN A 332 -8.76 -7.04 8.43
N GLY A 333 -8.22 -6.19 7.57
CA GLY A 333 -9.00 -5.52 6.54
C GLY A 333 -9.61 -6.56 5.60
N PRO A 334 -10.95 -6.59 5.41
CA PRO A 334 -11.62 -7.60 4.58
C PRO A 334 -11.01 -7.72 3.19
N LEU A 335 -10.97 -8.95 2.68
CA LEU A 335 -10.65 -9.29 1.29
C LEU A 335 -11.94 -9.32 0.46
N PRO A 336 -11.88 -9.29 -0.89
CA PRO A 336 -13.09 -9.32 -1.72
C PRO A 336 -14.00 -10.50 -1.38
N GLN A 337 -13.42 -11.68 -1.17
CA GLN A 337 -14.12 -12.91 -0.81
C GLN A 337 -14.53 -13.01 0.66
N THR A 338 -14.08 -12.11 1.54
CA THR A 338 -14.41 -12.14 2.98
C THR A 338 -15.26 -10.94 3.43
N VAL A 339 -15.74 -10.09 2.51
CA VAL A 339 -16.65 -8.98 2.88
C VAL A 339 -17.94 -9.53 3.50
N GLY A 340 -18.50 -10.61 2.95
CA GLY A 340 -19.69 -11.26 3.52
C GLY A 340 -19.44 -11.85 4.91
N ASP A 341 -18.30 -12.52 5.10
CA ASP A 341 -17.89 -13.04 6.41
C ASP A 341 -17.68 -11.90 7.43
N PHE A 342 -17.15 -10.75 6.99
CA PHE A 342 -17.00 -9.57 7.84
C PHE A 342 -18.36 -9.02 8.30
N TRP A 343 -19.35 -8.87 7.41
CA TRP A 343 -20.68 -8.42 7.84
C TRP A 343 -21.40 -9.45 8.70
N ARG A 344 -21.17 -10.75 8.49
CA ARG A 344 -21.61 -11.81 9.42
C ARG A 344 -20.97 -11.65 10.79
N LEU A 345 -19.68 -11.34 10.88
CA LEU A 345 -19.01 -11.01 12.14
C LEU A 345 -19.71 -9.84 12.85
N VAL A 346 -19.96 -8.74 12.14
CA VAL A 346 -20.64 -7.56 12.70
C VAL A 346 -22.03 -7.93 13.24
N TRP A 347 -22.82 -8.67 12.44
CA TRP A 347 -24.16 -9.10 12.83
C TRP A 347 -24.12 -10.05 14.02
N GLU A 348 -23.37 -11.15 13.92
CA GLU A 348 -23.40 -12.23 14.93
C GLU A 348 -22.84 -11.77 16.28
N GLN A 349 -21.85 -10.87 16.27
CA GLN A 349 -21.32 -10.26 17.48
C GLN A 349 -22.12 -9.05 17.96
N GLN A 350 -23.18 -8.66 17.24
CA GLN A 350 -24.01 -7.49 17.55
C GLN A 350 -23.17 -6.22 17.72
N SER A 351 -22.08 -6.09 16.95
CA SER A 351 -21.12 -5.01 17.07
C SER A 351 -21.69 -3.74 16.43
N ARG A 352 -21.97 -2.74 17.27
CA ARG A 352 -22.49 -1.43 16.81
C ARG A 352 -21.40 -0.45 16.39
N THR A 353 -20.13 -0.77 16.63
CA THR A 353 -19.01 0.13 16.35
C THR A 353 -17.91 -0.57 15.55
N LEU A 354 -17.52 0.04 14.44
CA LEU A 354 -16.37 -0.35 13.62
C LEU A 354 -15.31 0.73 13.67
N VAL A 355 -14.04 0.35 13.78
CA VAL A 355 -12.91 1.27 13.79
C VAL A 355 -11.90 0.83 12.74
N MET A 356 -11.77 1.63 11.68
CA MET A 356 -10.89 1.39 10.54
C MET A 356 -9.68 2.34 10.62
N LEU A 357 -8.47 1.78 10.65
CA LEU A 357 -7.22 2.53 10.83
C LEU A 357 -6.32 2.47 9.58
N THR A 358 -6.90 2.34 8.39
CA THR A 358 -6.16 2.22 7.13
C THR A 358 -7.02 2.74 5.98
N ASN A 359 -6.40 3.38 5.00
CA ASN A 359 -7.07 3.62 3.74
C ASN A 359 -7.16 2.31 2.95
N CYS A 360 -8.15 2.19 2.05
CA CYS A 360 -8.29 0.98 1.22
C CYS A 360 -7.05 0.71 0.38
N VAL A 361 -6.42 1.77 -0.13
CA VAL A 361 -5.18 1.71 -0.90
C VAL A 361 -4.14 2.65 -0.28
N GLU A 362 -2.96 2.12 -0.03
CA GLU A 362 -1.82 2.83 0.56
C GLU A 362 -0.57 2.49 -0.25
N SER A 363 0.14 3.51 -0.75
CA SER A 363 1.33 3.36 -1.60
C SER A 363 1.10 2.42 -2.79
N GLY A 364 -0.09 2.52 -3.40
CA GLY A 364 -0.50 1.69 -4.54
C GLY A 364 -0.85 0.24 -4.21
N GLN A 365 -0.84 -0.15 -2.92
CA GLN A 365 -1.20 -1.49 -2.47
C GLN A 365 -2.56 -1.50 -1.77
N VAL A 366 -3.41 -2.48 -2.10
CA VAL A 366 -4.68 -2.69 -1.42
C VAL A 366 -4.43 -3.20 0.00
N LYS A 367 -4.81 -2.42 1.01
CA LYS A 367 -4.72 -2.75 2.43
C LYS A 367 -6.03 -3.27 3.00
N CYS A 368 -7.15 -2.81 2.46
CA CYS A 368 -8.48 -3.19 2.90
C CYS A 368 -9.44 -3.04 1.72
N GLU A 369 -10.36 -3.99 1.53
CA GLU A 369 -11.44 -3.74 0.58
C GLU A 369 -12.42 -2.70 1.09
N HIS A 370 -13.05 -2.02 0.15
CA HIS A 370 -14.16 -1.12 0.41
C HIS A 370 -15.41 -1.95 0.72
N TYR A 371 -15.59 -2.31 2.00
CA TYR A 371 -16.62 -3.24 2.45
C TYR A 371 -17.98 -2.59 2.76
N TRP A 372 -18.10 -1.26 2.65
CA TRP A 372 -19.34 -0.51 2.86
C TRP A 372 -19.88 0.05 1.53
N PRO A 373 -21.16 0.48 1.47
CA PRO A 373 -21.73 1.11 0.27
C PRO A 373 -21.02 2.43 -0.09
N LEU A 374 -20.84 2.68 -1.40
CA LEU A 374 -20.24 3.94 -1.92
C LEU A 374 -21.27 5.08 -2.05
N ASP A 375 -22.54 4.74 -2.09
CA ASP A 375 -23.67 5.66 -2.23
C ASP A 375 -24.84 5.15 -1.37
N ALA A 376 -25.99 5.82 -1.49
CA ALA A 376 -27.20 5.42 -0.76
C ALA A 376 -27.77 4.06 -1.22
N LYS A 377 -27.21 3.39 -2.23
CA LYS A 377 -27.70 2.07 -2.67
C LYS A 377 -27.18 1.01 -1.71
N PRO A 378 -28.07 0.20 -1.11
CA PRO A 378 -27.63 -0.82 -0.17
C PRO A 378 -26.77 -1.90 -0.85
N CYS A 379 -25.73 -2.36 -0.15
CA CYS A 379 -24.95 -3.54 -0.53
C CYS A 379 -25.52 -4.78 0.16
N THR A 380 -25.72 -5.87 -0.58
CA THR A 380 -26.27 -7.12 -0.02
C THR A 380 -25.21 -8.21 0.01
N HIS A 381 -25.07 -8.86 1.16
CA HIS A 381 -24.13 -9.93 1.44
C HIS A 381 -24.88 -11.11 2.10
N GLY A 382 -25.30 -12.08 1.29
CA GLY A 382 -26.17 -13.15 1.76
C GLY A 382 -27.52 -12.63 2.25
N HIS A 383 -27.85 -12.85 3.52
CA HIS A 383 -29.08 -12.35 4.15
C HIS A 383 -28.93 -10.98 4.82
N LEU A 384 -27.74 -10.38 4.74
CA LEU A 384 -27.44 -9.09 5.35
C LEU A 384 -27.42 -8.00 4.27
N GLN A 385 -28.14 -6.92 4.53
CA GLN A 385 -28.13 -5.72 3.70
C GLN A 385 -27.53 -4.57 4.51
N VAL A 386 -26.55 -3.89 3.93
CA VAL A 386 -25.84 -2.75 4.52
C VAL A 386 -26.28 -1.49 3.78
N THR A 387 -26.77 -0.52 4.51
CA THR A 387 -27.18 0.78 3.97
C THR A 387 -26.33 1.87 4.60
N LEU A 388 -25.87 2.84 3.80
CA LEU A 388 -25.22 4.05 4.28
C LEU A 388 -26.30 5.12 4.54
N GLU A 389 -26.45 5.52 5.79
CA GLU A 389 -27.43 6.53 6.22
C GLU A 389 -26.82 7.93 6.25
N GLY A 390 -25.54 8.04 6.61
CA GLY A 390 -24.84 9.32 6.69
C GLY A 390 -23.32 9.18 6.71
N GLU A 391 -22.63 10.19 6.21
CA GLU A 391 -21.18 10.29 6.20
C GLU A 391 -20.77 11.71 6.62
N GLU A 392 -19.89 11.80 7.62
CA GLU A 392 -19.24 13.04 8.06
C GLU A 392 -17.73 12.92 7.88
N VAL A 393 -17.18 13.73 6.98
CA VAL A 393 -15.74 13.75 6.68
C VAL A 393 -15.07 14.87 7.48
N LEU A 394 -14.17 14.50 8.39
CA LEU A 394 -13.32 15.42 9.14
C LEU A 394 -11.89 15.38 8.59
N GLU A 395 -11.01 16.22 9.13
CA GLU A 395 -9.63 16.35 8.67
C GLU A 395 -8.84 15.02 8.76
N ASP A 396 -8.90 14.37 9.92
CA ASP A 396 -8.11 13.17 10.21
C ASP A 396 -8.89 11.85 10.09
N TRP A 397 -10.22 11.90 10.20
CA TRP A 397 -11.08 10.72 10.15
C TRP A 397 -12.44 11.00 9.51
N THR A 398 -13.11 9.95 9.05
CA THR A 398 -14.50 9.98 8.58
C THR A 398 -15.37 9.17 9.54
N VAL A 399 -16.58 9.64 9.83
CA VAL A 399 -17.60 8.89 10.57
C VAL A 399 -18.73 8.52 9.63
N ARG A 400 -19.13 7.24 9.62
CA ARG A 400 -20.26 6.76 8.82
C ARG A 400 -21.30 6.12 9.71
N ASP A 401 -22.55 6.48 9.49
CA ASP A 401 -23.71 5.83 10.07
C ASP A 401 -24.27 4.84 9.05
N LEU A 402 -24.33 3.58 9.46
CA LEU A 402 -24.76 2.45 8.64
C LEU A 402 -25.93 1.73 9.33
N THR A 403 -26.84 1.19 8.52
CA THR A 403 -27.86 0.25 8.99
C THR A 403 -27.54 -1.13 8.43
N LEU A 404 -27.39 -2.12 9.30
CA LEU A 404 -27.25 -3.52 8.93
C LEU A 404 -28.58 -4.24 9.15
N GLN A 405 -29.27 -4.65 8.08
CA GLN A 405 -30.54 -5.35 8.14
C GLN A 405 -30.37 -6.83 7.83
N HIS A 406 -30.94 -7.69 8.66
CA HIS A 406 -31.08 -9.11 8.34
C HIS A 406 -32.43 -9.36 7.66
N MET A 407 -32.40 -9.63 6.36
CA MET A 407 -33.58 -9.66 5.49
C MET A 407 -34.60 -10.75 5.85
N GLN A 408 -34.17 -11.87 6.44
CA GLN A 408 -35.10 -12.92 6.89
C GLN A 408 -35.68 -12.67 8.29
N GLU A 409 -34.83 -12.27 9.25
CA GLU A 409 -35.25 -11.95 10.62
C GLU A 409 -36.02 -10.62 10.72
N GLN A 410 -35.96 -9.77 9.69
CA GLN A 410 -36.55 -8.42 9.68
C GLN A 410 -36.09 -7.57 10.88
N LYS A 411 -34.83 -7.76 11.29
CA LYS A 411 -34.17 -7.00 12.35
C LYS A 411 -33.09 -6.12 11.76
N THR A 412 -32.88 -4.97 12.39
CA THR A 412 -31.87 -3.98 12.03
C THR A 412 -30.90 -3.76 13.18
N LEU A 413 -29.63 -3.56 12.85
CA LEU A 413 -28.56 -3.21 13.76
C LEU A 413 -27.94 -1.89 13.28
N PRO A 414 -28.03 -0.79 14.06
CA PRO A 414 -27.31 0.44 13.74
C PRO A 414 -25.82 0.22 13.98
N VAL A 415 -24.99 0.62 13.01
CA VAL A 415 -23.55 0.44 13.04
C VAL A 415 -22.88 1.77 12.70
N ARG A 416 -22.02 2.27 13.58
CA ARG A 416 -21.19 3.45 13.32
C ARG A 416 -19.76 3.04 13.01
N GLN A 417 -19.24 3.48 11.87
CA GLN A 417 -17.85 3.27 11.48
C GLN A 417 -17.04 4.55 11.69
N PHE A 418 -15.92 4.44 12.42
CA PHE A 418 -14.91 5.46 12.57
C PHE A 418 -13.70 5.09 11.70
N HIS A 419 -13.41 5.87 10.66
CA HIS A 419 -12.33 5.62 9.72
C HIS A 419 -11.23 6.67 9.85
N TYR A 420 -10.13 6.32 10.54
CA TYR A 420 -8.96 7.18 10.67
C TYR A 420 -8.09 7.09 9.40
N MET A 421 -7.96 8.21 8.68
CA MET A 421 -7.44 8.26 7.31
C MET A 421 -5.99 8.75 7.24
N THR A 422 -5.50 9.45 8.26
CA THR A 422 -4.20 10.14 8.24
C THR A 422 -3.05 9.34 8.86
N TRP A 423 -3.24 8.04 9.11
CA TRP A 423 -2.12 7.18 9.51
C TRP A 423 -1.22 6.91 8.30
N PRO A 424 0.08 7.27 8.33
CA PRO A 424 0.95 7.13 7.17
C PRO A 424 1.23 5.67 6.80
N ASP A 425 1.41 5.44 5.50
CA ASP A 425 1.75 4.13 4.92
C ASP A 425 3.05 3.54 5.49
N HIS A 426 4.01 4.42 5.83
CA HIS A 426 5.27 4.07 6.48
C HIS A 426 5.40 4.77 7.83
N GLY A 427 5.62 3.99 8.89
CA GLY A 427 5.88 4.51 10.24
C GLY A 427 4.61 4.80 11.04
N VAL A 428 4.64 5.93 11.74
CA VAL A 428 3.62 6.39 12.69
C VAL A 428 3.28 7.85 12.42
N PRO A 429 2.11 8.35 12.85
CA PRO A 429 1.77 9.77 12.72
C PRO A 429 2.87 10.67 13.29
N HIS A 430 3.17 11.79 12.61
CA HIS A 430 4.19 12.74 13.05
C HIS A 430 3.82 13.49 14.33
N SER A 431 2.53 13.56 14.65
CA SER A 431 1.99 14.14 15.88
C SER A 431 1.06 13.16 16.57
N THR A 432 1.04 13.21 17.90
CA THR A 432 0.16 12.39 18.74
C THR A 432 -1.22 13.01 18.95
N ASP A 433 -1.36 14.32 18.72
CA ASP A 433 -2.59 15.06 19.00
C ASP A 433 -3.81 14.57 18.18
N PRO A 434 -3.72 14.32 16.86
CA PRO A 434 -4.82 13.76 16.09
C PRO A 434 -5.33 12.41 16.59
N MET A 435 -4.41 11.52 16.97
CA MET A 435 -4.75 10.19 17.51
C MET A 435 -5.44 10.29 18.87
N LEU A 436 -4.97 11.19 19.75
CA LEU A 436 -5.61 11.45 21.04
C LEU A 436 -7.01 12.06 20.88
N ALA A 437 -7.17 13.00 19.94
CA ALA A 437 -8.48 13.58 19.61
C ALA A 437 -9.45 12.52 19.07
N PHE A 438 -8.99 11.70 18.12
CA PHE A 438 -9.76 10.58 17.58
C PHE A 438 -10.19 9.60 18.69
N ARG A 439 -9.24 9.16 19.53
CA ARG A 439 -9.51 8.28 20.67
C ARG A 439 -10.53 8.89 21.62
N LYS A 440 -10.46 10.20 21.89
CA LYS A 440 -11.41 10.88 22.78
C LYS A 440 -12.84 10.81 22.23
N VAL A 441 -13.03 11.09 20.94
CA VAL A 441 -14.33 11.00 20.26
C VAL A 441 -14.84 9.56 20.25
N LEU A 442 -13.99 8.61 19.89
CA LEU A 442 -14.33 7.18 19.91
C LEU A 442 -14.75 6.72 21.31
N ARG A 443 -14.00 7.08 22.34
CA ARG A 443 -14.30 6.68 23.72
C ARG A 443 -15.61 7.27 24.20
N GLN A 444 -15.88 8.54 23.91
CA GLN A 444 -17.14 9.20 24.23
C GLN A 444 -18.34 8.47 23.60
N TRP A 445 -18.21 8.04 22.34
CA TRP A 445 -19.24 7.23 21.67
C TRP A 445 -19.43 5.86 22.32
N LEU A 446 -18.33 5.16 22.61
CA LEU A 446 -18.38 3.83 23.22
C LEU A 446 -18.96 3.88 24.65
N ASP A 447 -18.73 4.95 25.41
CA ASP A 447 -19.30 5.15 26.74
C ASP A 447 -20.80 5.44 26.71
N GLN A 448 -21.28 6.09 25.64
CA GLN A 448 -22.70 6.34 25.40
C GLN A 448 -23.43 5.10 24.84
N THR A 449 -22.70 4.23 24.13
CA THR A 449 -23.24 3.03 23.51
C THR A 449 -23.03 1.81 24.41
N THR A 450 -23.80 1.74 25.51
CA THR A 450 -23.70 0.65 26.48
C THR A 450 -24.34 -0.67 26.01
N GLU A 451 -25.10 -0.62 24.92
CA GLU A 451 -25.76 -1.75 24.31
C GLU A 451 -25.05 -2.21 23.03
N GLY A 452 -24.89 -3.52 22.87
CA GLY A 452 -24.23 -4.15 21.72
C GLY A 452 -23.10 -5.08 22.17
N GLY A 453 -22.47 -5.73 21.22
CA GLY A 453 -21.26 -6.49 21.47
C GLY A 453 -19.98 -5.69 21.22
N PRO A 454 -18.82 -6.36 21.23
CA PRO A 454 -17.53 -5.70 21.24
C PRO A 454 -17.29 -4.85 19.99
N PRO A 455 -16.71 -3.63 20.10
CA PRO A 455 -16.23 -2.87 18.95
C PRO A 455 -15.21 -3.67 18.14
N ILE A 456 -15.36 -3.62 16.81
CA ILE A 456 -14.46 -4.27 15.86
C ILE A 456 -13.44 -3.24 15.39
N VAL A 457 -12.16 -3.50 15.64
CA VAL A 457 -11.05 -2.63 15.24
C VAL A 457 -10.20 -3.35 14.20
N HIS A 458 -9.92 -2.69 13.08
CA HIS A 458 -9.10 -3.27 12.01
C HIS A 458 -8.21 -2.23 11.33
N CYS A 459 -7.18 -2.73 10.66
CA CYS A 459 -6.35 -1.98 9.73
C CYS A 459 -6.17 -2.83 8.47
N SER A 460 -4.93 -3.04 8.01
CA SER A 460 -4.64 -4.05 6.97
C SER A 460 -4.56 -5.46 7.56
N ALA A 461 -3.56 -5.73 8.40
CA ALA A 461 -3.36 -7.04 9.02
C ALA A 461 -4.16 -7.24 10.33
N GLY A 462 -4.69 -6.15 10.90
CA GLY A 462 -5.39 -6.19 12.18
C GLY A 462 -4.47 -6.40 13.38
N VAL A 463 -3.22 -5.90 13.33
CA VAL A 463 -2.21 -6.10 14.39
C VAL A 463 -1.45 -4.83 14.77
N GLY A 464 -0.87 -4.12 13.79
CA GLY A 464 -0.04 -2.94 14.04
C GLY A 464 -0.84 -1.75 14.56
N ARG A 465 -1.42 -0.95 13.66
CA ARG A 465 -2.26 0.22 13.99
C ARG A 465 -3.43 -0.15 14.92
N THR A 466 -4.08 -1.28 14.63
CA THR A 466 -5.13 -1.87 15.48
C THR A 466 -4.66 -2.08 16.90
N GLY A 467 -3.51 -2.74 17.10
CA GLY A 467 -2.98 -2.96 18.44
C GLY A 467 -2.55 -1.66 19.12
N THR A 468 -2.01 -0.70 18.38
CA THR A 468 -1.63 0.60 18.94
C THR A 468 -2.84 1.37 19.46
N LEU A 469 -3.96 1.42 18.72
CA LEU A 469 -5.18 2.09 19.20
C LEU A 469 -5.79 1.37 20.40
N ILE A 470 -5.91 0.03 20.35
CA ILE A 470 -6.48 -0.75 21.46
C ILE A 470 -5.61 -0.57 22.72
N ALA A 471 -4.28 -0.64 22.59
CA ALA A 471 -3.35 -0.34 23.67
C ALA A 471 -3.55 1.06 24.23
N LEU A 472 -3.60 2.07 23.36
CA LEU A 472 -3.75 3.45 23.78
C LEU A 472 -5.04 3.65 24.57
N ASP A 473 -6.17 3.14 24.07
CA ASP A 473 -7.45 3.30 24.77
C ASP A 473 -7.44 2.66 26.17
N ILE A 474 -6.90 1.45 26.27
CA ILE A 474 -6.87 0.70 27.52
C ILE A 474 -5.88 1.30 28.51
N LEU A 475 -4.69 1.65 28.06
CA LEU A 475 -3.63 2.19 28.91
C LEU A 475 -4.00 3.57 29.44
N LEU A 476 -4.71 4.40 28.67
CA LEU A 476 -5.22 5.68 29.19
C LEU A 476 -6.34 5.48 30.22
N ARG A 477 -7.21 4.48 30.06
CA ARG A 477 -8.19 4.13 31.10
C ARG A 477 -7.54 3.56 32.35
N GLN A 478 -6.50 2.73 32.21
CA GLN A 478 -5.69 2.24 33.33
C GLN A 478 -5.07 3.42 34.08
N LEU A 479 -4.49 4.36 33.34
CA LEU A 479 -3.86 5.55 33.91
C LEU A 479 -4.87 6.42 34.67
N ASP A 480 -6.06 6.65 34.10
CA ASP A 480 -7.13 7.41 34.76
C ASP A 480 -7.61 6.72 36.05
N ARG A 481 -7.77 5.38 36.05
CA ARG A 481 -8.28 4.60 37.18
C ARG A 481 -7.24 4.35 38.28
N ASP A 482 -6.05 3.94 37.88
CA ASP A 482 -5.04 3.33 38.77
C ASP A 482 -3.83 4.26 39.01
N GLN A 483 -3.75 5.40 38.31
CA GLN A 483 -2.59 6.30 38.30
C GLN A 483 -1.27 5.59 37.95
N ARG A 484 -1.41 4.49 37.19
CA ARG A 484 -0.34 3.59 36.76
C ARG A 484 -0.61 3.11 35.35
N VAL A 485 0.44 2.79 34.61
CA VAL A 485 0.34 2.33 33.23
C VAL A 485 1.43 1.31 32.93
N GLY A 486 1.05 0.20 32.29
CA GLY A 486 1.97 -0.86 31.90
C GLY A 486 1.97 -1.12 30.40
N PRO A 487 2.63 -0.29 29.57
CA PRO A 487 2.61 -0.50 28.12
C PRO A 487 3.21 -1.85 27.70
N PHE A 488 4.33 -2.24 28.29
CA PHE A 488 4.97 -3.53 28.04
C PHE A 488 4.05 -4.71 28.39
N SER A 489 3.58 -4.77 29.64
CA SER A 489 2.75 -5.86 30.17
C SER A 489 1.42 -5.98 29.43
N TYR A 490 0.83 -4.86 29.03
CA TYR A 490 -0.42 -4.87 28.27
C TYR A 490 -0.22 -5.31 26.81
N VAL A 491 0.83 -4.85 26.12
CA VAL A 491 1.14 -5.32 24.76
C VAL A 491 1.47 -6.81 24.76
N GLN A 492 2.19 -7.29 25.77
CA GLN A 492 2.43 -8.70 26.02
C GLN A 492 1.10 -9.48 26.14
N LYS A 493 0.19 -9.03 27.01
CA LYS A 493 -1.17 -9.61 27.17
C LYS A 493 -1.97 -9.62 25.85
N MET A 494 -1.87 -8.58 25.04
CA MET A 494 -2.50 -8.58 23.72
C MET A 494 -1.86 -9.61 22.78
N ARG A 495 -0.54 -9.77 22.82
CA ARG A 495 0.20 -10.75 22.00
C ARG A 495 -0.11 -12.20 22.37
N GLU A 496 -0.60 -12.45 23.58
CA GLU A 496 -1.17 -13.75 23.96
C GLU A 496 -2.48 -14.05 23.23
N SER A 497 -3.26 -13.02 22.88
CA SER A 497 -4.58 -13.18 22.23
C SER A 497 -4.51 -13.07 20.71
N ARG A 498 -3.58 -12.28 20.16
CA ARG A 498 -3.37 -12.17 18.70
C ARG A 498 -1.90 -11.87 18.42
N PRO A 499 -1.25 -12.55 17.46
CA PRO A 499 0.17 -12.34 17.21
C PRO A 499 0.46 -10.91 16.73
N LEU A 500 1.67 -10.42 17.02
CA LEU A 500 2.23 -9.17 16.47
C LEU A 500 1.44 -7.89 16.79
N MET A 501 0.57 -7.90 17.80
CA MET A 501 -0.11 -6.69 18.27
C MET A 501 0.94 -5.63 18.66
N VAL A 502 0.75 -4.41 18.14
CA VAL A 502 1.80 -3.37 18.07
C VAL A 502 3.03 -3.91 17.34
N GLN A 503 3.01 -3.80 16.02
CA GLN A 503 3.83 -4.63 15.11
C GLN A 503 5.26 -4.12 14.92
N THR A 504 5.51 -2.84 15.18
CA THR A 504 6.83 -2.22 15.02
C THR A 504 7.25 -1.49 16.28
N GLU A 505 8.56 -1.38 16.49
CA GLU A 505 9.13 -0.57 17.57
C GLU A 505 8.64 0.88 17.48
N ALA A 506 8.59 1.46 16.28
CA ALA A 506 8.07 2.81 16.08
C ALA A 506 6.62 2.99 16.59
N GLN A 507 5.76 1.97 16.44
CA GLN A 507 4.41 1.97 16.99
C GLN A 507 4.39 1.86 18.52
N TYR A 508 5.32 1.09 19.09
CA TYR A 508 5.50 0.97 20.53
C TYR A 508 5.99 2.29 21.14
N VAL A 509 6.99 2.95 20.51
CA VAL A 509 7.44 4.29 20.91
C VAL A 509 6.33 5.33 20.77
N PHE A 510 5.59 5.31 19.65
CA PHE A 510 4.46 6.22 19.44
C PHE A 510 3.36 6.06 20.50
N LEU A 511 3.08 4.83 20.94
CA LEU A 511 2.16 4.57 22.05
C LEU A 511 2.62 5.30 23.33
N HIS A 512 3.91 5.24 23.66
CA HIS A 512 4.47 5.96 24.82
C HIS A 512 4.37 7.47 24.65
N HIS A 513 4.65 7.99 23.45
CA HIS A 513 4.51 9.41 23.15
C HIS A 513 3.07 9.90 23.32
N CYS A 514 2.08 9.10 22.91
CA CYS A 514 0.67 9.42 23.13
C CYS A 514 0.31 9.48 24.61
N ILE A 515 0.76 8.49 25.42
CA ILE A 515 0.50 8.46 26.87
C ILE A 515 1.17 9.66 27.56
N LEU A 516 2.43 9.97 27.21
CA LEU A 516 3.15 11.12 27.75
C LEU A 516 2.44 12.43 27.39
N ARG A 517 2.01 12.56 26.13
CA ARG A 517 1.27 13.75 25.67
C ARG A 517 -0.04 13.92 26.42
N PHE A 518 -0.78 12.84 26.67
CA PHE A 518 -2.01 12.87 27.47
C PHE A 518 -1.76 13.40 28.89
N LEU A 519 -0.73 12.89 29.60
CA LEU A 519 -0.35 13.38 30.93
C LEU A 519 0.03 14.88 30.93
N GLN A 520 0.70 15.35 29.89
CA GLN A 520 1.05 16.76 29.72
C GLN A 520 -0.18 17.67 29.45
N GLN A 521 -1.23 17.14 28.82
CA GLN A 521 -2.48 17.88 28.61
C GLN A 521 -3.28 17.97 29.93
N SER A 522 -3.37 16.87 30.68
CA SER A 522 -4.10 16.81 31.96
C SER A 522 -3.49 17.68 33.05
N SER A 523 -2.15 17.78 33.12
CA SER A 523 -1.43 18.63 34.09
C SER A 523 -1.54 20.14 33.82
N ARG A 524 -1.97 20.54 32.62
CA ARG A 524 -2.11 21.95 32.22
C ARG A 524 -3.50 22.53 32.48
N VAL A 525 -4.46 21.77 33.00
CA VAL A 525 -5.78 22.28 33.40
C VAL A 525 -5.71 22.71 34.87
N PRO A 526 -5.63 24.02 35.18
CA PRO A 526 -5.75 24.47 36.56
C PRO A 526 -7.21 24.34 36.99
N THR A 527 -7.43 23.80 38.18
CA THR A 527 -8.67 23.98 38.92
C THR A 527 -8.77 25.45 39.34
N ASP A 528 -9.42 26.28 38.53
CA ASP A 528 -9.91 27.58 38.99
C ASP A 528 -11.26 27.94 38.37
N ASN A 529 -11.97 28.72 39.16
CA ASN A 529 -13.40 28.95 39.23
C ASN A 529 -14.01 29.57 37.97
N GLY A 530 -15.18 29.03 37.61
CA GLY A 530 -16.33 29.77 37.06
C GLY A 530 -16.05 30.88 36.06
N VAL A 531 -15.79 30.53 34.80
CA VAL A 531 -16.25 31.34 33.66
C VAL A 531 -16.71 30.37 32.57
N ALA A 532 -17.97 30.51 32.16
CA ALA A 532 -18.57 29.74 31.09
C ALA A 532 -17.87 30.06 29.76
N TYR A 533 -17.26 29.05 29.16
CA TYR A 533 -16.86 29.10 27.76
C TYR A 533 -18.03 28.50 26.96
N GLU A 534 -18.69 29.34 26.17
CA GLU A 534 -19.72 28.93 25.22
C GLU A 534 -19.14 27.96 24.19
N ASN A 535 -19.85 26.85 24.00
CA ASN A 535 -19.53 25.76 23.11
C ASN A 535 -20.22 26.02 21.76
N PRO A 536 -19.52 26.18 20.62
CA PRO A 536 -20.16 26.43 19.32
C PRO A 536 -20.85 25.20 18.68
N LEU A 537 -21.04 24.10 19.42
CA LEU A 537 -21.66 22.87 18.90
C LEU A 537 -22.96 22.49 19.63
N LYS A 538 -23.59 23.44 20.32
CA LYS A 538 -24.99 23.32 20.73
C LYS A 538 -25.84 24.20 19.82
N ASP A 539 -26.24 23.65 18.68
CA ASP A 539 -27.52 23.92 18.03
C ASP A 539 -27.65 22.92 16.87
N GLY A 540 -28.51 21.91 17.05
CA GLY A 540 -28.75 20.89 16.03
C GLY A 540 -28.90 19.45 16.54
N TRP A 541 -29.42 19.24 17.75
CA TRP A 541 -30.05 17.96 18.07
C TRP A 541 -31.48 18.26 18.56
N GLU A 542 -32.46 18.17 17.67
CA GLU A 542 -33.79 17.78 18.07
C GLU A 542 -34.05 16.41 17.44
N LEU A 543 -34.17 15.41 18.30
CA LEU A 543 -34.55 14.05 17.97
C LEU A 543 -36.03 14.05 17.56
N GLY A 544 -36.30 14.00 16.26
CA GLY A 544 -37.62 13.69 15.73
C GLY A 544 -37.78 12.18 15.52
N PHE A 545 -38.14 11.44 16.57
CA PHE A 545 -38.75 10.12 16.42
C PHE A 545 -40.27 10.31 16.23
N PRO A 546 -40.89 9.87 15.13
CA PRO A 546 -42.35 9.76 15.09
C PRO A 546 -42.77 8.36 15.57
N SER A 547 -43.51 8.34 16.68
CA SER A 547 -44.37 7.21 17.04
C SER A 547 -45.84 7.65 16.96
N SER A 548 -46.57 7.11 15.98
CA SER A 548 -48.04 6.94 15.97
C SER A 548 -48.39 6.19 14.69
N LEU A 549 -48.71 4.91 14.80
CA LEU A 549 -50.07 4.37 14.92
C LEU A 549 -50.85 4.37 13.59
N MET A 550 -51.26 3.14 13.26
CA MET A 550 -52.26 2.72 12.30
C MET A 550 -53.34 3.76 11.99
N GLU A 551 -53.57 3.99 10.70
CA GLU A 551 -54.93 3.96 10.16
C GLU A 551 -54.88 3.43 8.71
N GLU A 552 -55.70 2.41 8.50
CA GLU A 552 -56.13 1.85 7.23
C GLU A 552 -56.80 2.96 6.41
N GLU A 553 -56.42 3.16 5.14
CA GLU A 553 -57.40 3.22 4.07
C GLU A 553 -56.76 3.07 2.67
N THR A 554 -57.60 2.49 1.82
CA THR A 554 -57.39 1.95 0.49
C THR A 554 -57.06 2.98 -0.59
N GLY A 555 -56.26 2.57 -1.61
CA GLY A 555 -56.50 3.00 -2.99
C GLY A 555 -55.29 3.33 -3.86
N GLY A 556 -55.02 2.46 -4.85
CA GLY A 556 -54.72 2.89 -6.23
C GLY A 556 -53.26 3.00 -6.68
N SER A 557 -52.93 2.19 -7.71
CA SER A 557 -51.91 2.32 -8.78
C SER A 557 -50.70 3.23 -8.55
N GLY A 558 -49.46 2.80 -8.74
CA GLY A 558 -48.94 1.96 -9.81
C GLY A 558 -47.65 2.60 -10.34
N CYS A 559 -46.66 1.74 -10.61
CA CYS A 559 -45.27 1.97 -11.04
C CYS A 559 -44.28 2.37 -9.94
#